data_AF-A0A818CPK5-F1
#
_entry.id   AF-A0A818CPK5-F1
#
_cell.length_a   1.000
_cell.length_b   1.000
_cell.length_c   1.000
_cell.angle_alpha   90.00
_cell.angle_beta   90.00
_cell.angle_gamma   90.00
#
_symmetry.space_group_name_H-M   'P 1'
#
loop_
_entity.id
_entity.type
_entity.pdbx_description
1 polymer ?
#
loop_
_entity_poly.entity_id
_entity_poly.type
_entity_poly.pdbx_seq_one_letter_code
_entity_poly.pdbx_strand_id
1 'polypeptide(L)'
;MGKTKPTQIQKLITPVSTSQADISGDGFNDIIICFDYGNTIHDFNPDGGHIVWLENPGKNISTVPWKQHYVGRSATMHRLKIGYFTQTKRLEIIGLPIVNGPFDVPVPVLLFRQPDDVLSAKAWDCETVDEDFFHIIHEAKMFKVNSLDQLLIASREGLSWLYYNENSAKWIIVKIATGEEKEKQQTNYYGSGNVDIGKVGSDTFAYIVAIEPFHGSVVSVYTKTANNSLTHIQWQRHILDEYGYPNENGEGTGHHVICADFDKDGDDEFLVALRGPSPNEGIFYYKPLDLSRGLFAKWKVSNESTARIALADFDNDSFIDFATIGYHVPGYYLAKDPSINIFYNRLPVGKKFKKETDENAFSPQRTTL
;
A
#
# COMPACT_ATOMS: atom_id res chain seq x y z
N MET A 1 -16.44 15.39 20.16
CA MET A 1 -15.55 15.52 18.98
C MET A 1 -16.05 16.67 18.14
N GLY A 2 -15.18 17.65 17.82
CA GLY A 2 -15.53 18.73 16.90
C GLY A 2 -15.76 18.17 15.50
N LYS A 3 -16.65 18.78 14.71
CA LYS A 3 -16.82 18.39 13.29
C LYS A 3 -15.49 18.62 12.57
N THR A 4 -14.92 17.57 12.00
CA THR A 4 -13.80 17.69 11.06
C THR A 4 -14.25 18.54 9.89
N LYS A 5 -13.53 19.64 9.61
CA LYS A 5 -13.82 20.50 8.46
C LYS A 5 -12.88 20.13 7.33
N PRO A 6 -13.39 19.73 6.15
CA PRO A 6 -12.53 19.46 5.01
C PRO A 6 -11.81 20.75 4.59
N THR A 7 -10.52 20.64 4.30
CA THR A 7 -9.73 21.71 3.70
C THR A 7 -9.25 21.23 2.34
N GLN A 8 -9.60 21.95 1.28
CA GLN A 8 -9.15 21.61 -0.07
C GLN A 8 -7.69 22.05 -0.22
N ILE A 9 -6.78 21.10 -0.35
CA ILE A 9 -5.35 21.35 -0.57
C ILE A 9 -5.09 21.75 -2.03
N GLN A 10 -5.53 20.90 -2.97
CA GLN A 10 -5.35 21.12 -4.41
C GLN A 10 -6.47 20.40 -5.20
N LYS A 11 -6.84 20.94 -6.36
CA LYS A 11 -7.73 20.28 -7.31
C LYS A 11 -6.90 19.72 -8.48
N LEU A 12 -6.85 18.39 -8.59
CA LEU A 12 -6.10 17.67 -9.62
C LEU A 12 -7.06 16.80 -10.44
N ILE A 13 -6.72 16.59 -11.71
CA ILE A 13 -7.42 15.63 -12.57
C ILE A 13 -6.92 14.23 -12.26
N THR A 14 -7.84 13.29 -12.05
CA THR A 14 -7.55 11.85 -11.87
C THR A 14 -6.31 11.54 -11.00
N PRO A 15 -6.23 12.07 -9.75
CA PRO A 15 -5.15 11.74 -8.83
C PRO A 15 -5.23 10.27 -8.37
N VAL A 16 -4.08 9.63 -8.14
CA VAL A 16 -4.03 8.19 -7.80
C VAL A 16 -3.34 7.93 -6.47
N SER A 17 -2.02 8.14 -6.40
CA SER A 17 -1.22 7.82 -5.22
C SER A 17 -0.64 9.07 -4.60
N THR A 18 -0.55 9.05 -3.28
CA THR A 18 0.14 10.06 -2.50
C THR A 18 1.24 9.46 -1.63
N SER A 19 2.19 10.31 -1.25
CA SER A 19 3.17 10.06 -0.20
C SER A 19 3.45 11.37 0.52
N GLN A 20 4.24 11.34 1.60
CA GLN A 20 4.54 12.55 2.37
C GLN A 20 5.96 12.51 2.95
N ALA A 21 6.63 13.66 2.96
CA ALA A 21 7.90 13.89 3.65
C ALA A 21 8.14 15.40 3.81
N ASP A 22 9.09 15.80 4.66
CA ASP A 22 9.58 17.18 4.72
C ASP A 22 10.55 17.44 3.55
N ILE A 23 10.04 17.92 2.42
CA ILE A 23 10.81 18.15 1.19
C ILE A 23 11.51 19.51 1.25
N SER A 24 10.84 20.52 1.80
CA SER A 24 11.39 21.86 1.95
C SER A 24 12.45 21.97 3.07
N GLY A 25 12.46 21.02 4.01
CA GLY A 25 13.35 21.00 5.16
C GLY A 25 12.92 21.95 6.29
N ASP A 26 11.64 22.34 6.31
CA ASP A 26 11.10 23.33 7.25
C ASP A 26 10.42 22.71 8.48
N GLY A 27 10.41 21.37 8.57
CA GLY A 27 9.81 20.59 9.66
C GLY A 27 8.33 20.28 9.46
N PHE A 28 7.72 20.62 8.33
CA PHE A 28 6.36 20.25 7.98
C PHE A 28 6.34 19.24 6.83
N ASN A 29 5.52 18.19 6.95
CA ASN A 29 5.36 17.24 5.86
C ASN A 29 4.63 17.89 4.67
N ASP A 30 5.29 17.84 3.52
CA ASP A 30 4.75 18.11 2.20
C ASP A 30 4.05 16.86 1.64
N ILE A 31 3.18 17.05 0.64
CA ILE A 31 2.48 15.94 -0.03
C ILE A 31 3.08 15.74 -1.41
N ILE A 32 3.53 14.52 -1.73
CA ILE A 32 3.82 14.10 -3.11
C ILE A 32 2.57 13.43 -3.65
N ILE A 33 2.16 13.76 -4.86
CA ILE A 33 0.98 13.18 -5.51
C ILE A 33 1.22 12.95 -7.00
N CYS A 34 0.75 11.79 -7.51
CA CYS A 34 0.62 11.57 -8.95
C CYS A 34 -0.81 11.80 -9.44
N PHE A 35 -0.94 12.39 -10.62
CA PHE A 35 -2.22 12.77 -11.22
C PHE A 35 -2.16 12.78 -12.75
N ASP A 36 -3.29 13.10 -13.37
CA ASP A 36 -3.52 12.99 -14.80
C ASP A 36 -3.30 11.56 -15.30
N TYR A 37 -3.83 10.60 -14.54
CA TYR A 37 -3.69 9.17 -14.85
C TYR A 37 -4.54 8.76 -16.06
N GLY A 38 -5.76 9.29 -16.14
CA GLY A 38 -6.84 8.81 -17.00
C GLY A 38 -7.92 8.12 -16.17
N ASN A 39 -8.75 7.28 -16.80
CA ASN A 39 -9.91 6.67 -16.15
C ASN A 39 -9.62 5.26 -15.62
N THR A 40 -8.89 4.44 -16.38
CA THR A 40 -8.59 3.03 -16.03
C THR A 40 -7.21 2.60 -16.54
N ILE A 41 -6.75 1.41 -16.17
CA ILE A 41 -5.55 0.79 -16.76
C ILE A 41 -5.67 0.55 -18.29
N HIS A 42 -6.88 0.57 -18.84
CA HIS A 42 -7.14 0.42 -20.28
C HIS A 42 -7.40 1.76 -20.99
N ASP A 43 -7.67 2.81 -20.23
CA ASP A 43 -8.02 4.15 -20.70
C ASP A 43 -7.25 5.17 -19.88
N PHE A 44 -5.94 5.23 -20.12
CA PHE A 44 -4.99 6.11 -19.44
C PHE A 44 -4.56 7.24 -20.36
N ASN A 45 -4.11 8.36 -19.77
CA ASN A 45 -3.51 9.45 -20.52
C ASN A 45 -2.02 9.16 -20.78
N PRO A 46 -1.56 8.94 -22.03
CA PRO A 46 -0.16 8.65 -22.32
C PRO A 46 0.78 9.83 -22.02
N ASP A 47 0.27 11.06 -22.03
CA ASP A 47 1.05 12.27 -21.71
C ASP A 47 1.02 12.61 -20.22
N GLY A 48 0.13 11.96 -19.46
CA GLY A 48 -0.11 12.23 -18.06
C GLY A 48 0.82 11.49 -17.10
N GLY A 49 0.28 11.08 -15.94
CA GLY A 49 1.04 10.48 -14.85
C GLY A 49 2.11 11.42 -14.27
N HIS A 50 1.73 12.70 -14.17
CA HIS A 50 2.57 13.74 -13.58
C HIS A 50 2.73 13.53 -12.09
N ILE A 51 3.92 13.82 -11.58
CA ILE A 51 4.24 13.85 -10.15
C ILE A 51 4.55 15.29 -9.78
N VAL A 52 3.90 15.75 -8.71
CA VAL A 52 4.18 17.04 -8.08
C VAL A 52 4.35 16.84 -6.58
N TRP A 53 5.04 17.77 -5.94
CA TRP A 53 4.92 17.95 -4.51
C TRP A 53 4.19 19.25 -4.19
N LEU A 54 3.41 19.23 -3.12
CA LEU A 54 2.61 20.33 -2.62
C LEU A 54 3.26 20.82 -1.33
N GLU A 55 3.73 22.07 -1.36
CA GLU A 55 4.42 22.73 -0.26
C GLU A 55 3.45 23.07 0.86
N ASN A 56 3.70 22.51 2.04
CA ASN A 56 2.95 22.78 3.24
C ASN A 56 3.25 24.21 3.73
N PRO A 57 2.26 25.11 3.84
CA PRO A 57 2.48 26.49 4.29
C PRO A 57 2.67 26.60 5.83
N GLY A 58 3.03 25.49 6.48
CA GLY A 58 3.19 25.35 7.92
C GLY A 58 1.94 25.72 8.70
N LYS A 59 2.12 26.62 9.69
CA LYS A 59 1.02 27.05 10.59
C LYS A 59 -0.12 27.79 9.90
N ASN A 60 0.06 28.20 8.64
CA ASN A 60 -0.93 28.94 7.86
C ASN A 60 -1.79 28.04 6.97
N ILE A 61 -1.82 26.73 7.20
CA ILE A 61 -2.54 25.69 6.43
C ILE A 61 -4.01 26.01 6.12
N SER A 62 -4.69 26.78 6.96
CA SER A 62 -6.09 27.17 6.77
C SER A 62 -6.30 28.45 5.94
N THR A 63 -5.23 29.17 5.63
CA THR A 63 -5.28 30.52 5.03
C THR A 63 -4.44 30.68 3.77
N VAL A 64 -3.44 29.83 3.57
CA VAL A 64 -2.51 29.91 2.43
C VAL A 64 -2.67 28.64 1.59
N PRO A 65 -2.88 28.76 0.26
CA PRO A 65 -2.91 27.59 -0.62
C PRO A 65 -1.53 26.94 -0.71
N TRP A 66 -1.51 25.62 -0.84
CA TRP A 66 -0.27 24.87 -0.97
C TRP A 66 0.33 25.13 -2.35
N LYS A 67 1.61 25.47 -2.40
CA LYS A 67 2.29 25.74 -3.67
C LYS A 67 2.66 24.42 -4.33
N GLN A 68 2.32 24.27 -5.61
CA GLN A 68 2.65 23.08 -6.39
C GLN A 68 4.01 23.23 -7.07
N HIS A 69 4.83 22.19 -6.97
CA HIS A 69 6.15 22.10 -7.58
C HIS A 69 6.28 20.80 -8.38
N TYR A 70 6.86 20.88 -9.57
CA TYR A 70 6.94 19.73 -10.48
C TYR A 70 8.12 18.82 -10.14
N VAL A 71 7.86 17.51 -10.12
CA VAL A 71 8.89 16.47 -9.93
C VAL A 71 9.25 15.84 -11.26
N GLY A 72 8.27 15.28 -11.96
CA GLY A 72 8.51 14.49 -13.17
C GLY A 72 7.22 13.82 -13.65
N ARG A 73 7.34 12.87 -14.57
CA ARG A 73 6.19 12.07 -15.02
C ARG A 73 6.62 10.72 -15.57
N SER A 74 5.66 9.80 -15.61
CA SER A 74 5.63 8.67 -16.53
C SER A 74 4.18 8.32 -16.77
N ALA A 75 3.84 7.89 -17.99
CA ALA A 75 2.51 7.37 -18.26
C ALA A 75 2.13 6.31 -17.21
N THR A 76 0.85 6.28 -16.84
CA THR A 76 0.26 5.32 -15.90
C THR A 76 0.87 5.31 -14.49
N MET A 77 1.57 6.37 -14.07
CA MET A 77 2.10 6.49 -12.70
C MET A 77 1.01 6.20 -11.64
N HIS A 78 1.22 5.15 -10.83
CA HIS A 78 0.14 4.55 -10.05
C HIS A 78 0.45 4.35 -8.56
N ARG A 79 1.73 4.18 -8.19
CA ARG A 79 2.19 4.19 -6.78
C ARG A 79 3.47 4.99 -6.64
N LEU A 80 3.63 5.62 -5.47
CA LEU A 80 4.80 6.41 -5.10
C LEU A 80 5.32 5.97 -3.73
N LYS A 81 6.64 5.91 -3.57
CA LYS A 81 7.31 5.74 -2.27
C LYS A 81 8.43 6.76 -2.16
N ILE A 82 8.46 7.53 -1.07
CA ILE A 82 9.53 8.50 -0.81
C ILE A 82 10.39 8.03 0.36
N GLY A 83 11.70 8.17 0.23
CA GLY A 83 12.66 7.72 1.23
C GLY A 83 14.10 7.91 0.78
N TYR A 84 14.97 7.02 1.25
CA TYR A 84 16.41 7.01 1.07
C TYR A 84 16.81 5.66 0.50
N PHE A 85 16.82 5.51 -0.82
CA PHE A 85 16.99 4.18 -1.45
C PHE A 85 18.42 3.91 -1.89
N THR A 86 19.16 4.92 -2.35
CA THR A 86 20.56 4.78 -2.81
C THR A 86 21.56 5.52 -1.93
N GLN A 87 21.08 6.44 -1.09
CA GLN A 87 21.87 7.25 -0.15
C GLN A 87 20.98 7.82 0.97
N THR A 88 21.58 8.45 1.98
CA THR A 88 20.92 8.85 3.24
C THR A 88 20.83 10.36 3.50
N LYS A 89 21.18 11.20 2.53
CA LYS A 89 21.32 12.66 2.65
C LYS A 89 20.20 13.46 2.01
N ARG A 90 19.64 12.98 0.90
CA ARG A 90 18.56 13.64 0.14
C ARG A 90 17.40 12.70 -0.07
N LEU A 91 16.19 13.22 -0.16
CA LEU A 91 15.03 12.40 -0.46
C LEU A 91 15.08 11.90 -1.90
N GLU A 92 14.51 10.72 -2.09
CA GLU A 92 14.35 10.06 -3.36
C GLU A 92 12.92 9.54 -3.46
N ILE A 93 12.33 9.57 -4.66
CA ILE A 93 10.99 9.05 -4.93
C ILE A 93 11.14 7.87 -5.88
N ILE A 94 10.69 6.69 -5.47
CA ILE A 94 10.42 5.60 -6.42
C ILE A 94 9.01 5.79 -6.98
N GLY A 95 8.95 5.94 -8.30
CA GLY A 95 7.72 5.96 -9.08
C GLY A 95 7.43 4.58 -9.69
N LEU A 96 6.20 4.11 -9.52
CA LEU A 96 5.72 2.81 -9.98
C LEU A 96 4.48 3.00 -10.88
N PRO A 97 4.67 3.13 -12.21
CA PRO A 97 3.64 2.92 -13.20
C PRO A 97 3.00 1.53 -13.10
N ILE A 98 1.70 1.43 -13.39
CA ILE A 98 1.01 0.14 -13.34
C ILE A 98 1.12 -0.64 -14.64
N VAL A 99 1.02 0.00 -15.81
CA VAL A 99 1.07 -0.67 -17.12
C VAL A 99 1.80 0.18 -18.17
N ASN A 100 2.41 -0.43 -19.17
CA ASN A 100 3.10 0.27 -20.25
C ASN A 100 2.44 -0.05 -21.61
N GLY A 101 1.12 0.14 -21.67
CA GLY A 101 0.29 -0.30 -22.80
C GLY A 101 -0.21 -1.74 -22.60
N PRO A 102 -0.02 -2.66 -23.57
CA PRO A 102 -0.39 -4.07 -23.42
C PRO A 102 0.24 -4.68 -22.16
N PHE A 103 -0.47 -5.59 -21.50
CA PHE A 103 -0.04 -6.10 -20.20
C PHE A 103 1.23 -6.96 -20.22
N ASP A 104 1.64 -7.44 -21.40
CA ASP A 104 2.87 -8.19 -21.64
C ASP A 104 4.09 -7.29 -21.93
N VAL A 105 3.90 -5.96 -21.90
CA VAL A 105 5.00 -5.00 -21.95
C VAL A 105 5.44 -4.67 -20.52
N PRO A 106 6.73 -4.85 -20.18
CA PRO A 106 7.23 -4.49 -18.87
C PRO A 106 7.02 -3.00 -18.54
N VAL A 107 6.88 -2.72 -17.25
CA VAL A 107 6.74 -1.37 -16.71
C VAL A 107 8.04 -0.89 -16.09
N PRO A 108 8.41 0.38 -16.29
CA PRO A 108 9.63 0.89 -15.70
C PRO A 108 9.44 1.17 -14.21
N VAL A 109 10.45 0.85 -13.41
CA VAL A 109 10.61 1.40 -12.05
C VAL A 109 11.51 2.63 -12.16
N LEU A 110 11.05 3.77 -11.65
CA LEU A 110 11.75 5.05 -11.81
C LEU A 110 12.22 5.58 -10.45
N LEU A 111 13.39 6.20 -10.41
CA LEU A 111 13.93 6.89 -9.24
C LEU A 111 14.11 8.38 -9.55
N PHE A 112 13.38 9.23 -8.84
CA PHE A 112 13.54 10.68 -8.89
C PHE A 112 14.36 11.17 -7.71
N ARG A 113 15.37 12.01 -7.94
CA ARG A 113 16.26 12.52 -6.88
C ARG A 113 15.98 13.97 -6.55
N GLN A 114 15.86 14.26 -5.26
CA GLN A 114 15.68 15.62 -4.79
C GLN A 114 16.86 16.50 -5.23
N PRO A 115 16.61 17.62 -5.94
CA PRO A 115 17.64 18.57 -6.31
C PRO A 115 18.11 19.37 -5.09
N ASP A 116 19.27 20.04 -5.22
CA ASP A 116 19.83 20.84 -4.13
C ASP A 116 18.95 22.07 -3.78
N ASP A 117 18.23 22.63 -4.77
CA ASP A 117 17.20 23.66 -4.55
C ASP A 117 15.85 23.18 -5.08
N VAL A 118 15.03 22.65 -4.18
CA VAL A 118 13.70 22.10 -4.48
C VAL A 118 12.67 23.16 -4.86
N LEU A 119 12.85 24.42 -4.43
CA LEU A 119 11.84 25.48 -4.59
C LEU A 119 11.89 26.15 -5.96
N SER A 120 13.05 26.09 -6.63
CA SER A 120 13.27 26.65 -7.96
C SER A 120 13.44 25.59 -9.05
N ALA A 121 13.55 24.32 -8.68
CA ALA A 121 13.71 23.22 -9.62
C ALA A 121 12.55 23.12 -10.61
N LYS A 122 12.89 22.94 -11.89
CA LYS A 122 11.91 22.71 -12.96
C LYS A 122 11.39 21.28 -13.00
N ALA A 123 12.23 20.33 -12.60
CA ALA A 123 11.99 18.90 -12.48
C ALA A 123 13.10 18.29 -11.62
N TRP A 124 12.87 17.08 -11.12
CA TRP A 124 13.87 16.27 -10.44
C TRP A 124 14.64 15.42 -11.47
N ASP A 125 15.89 15.09 -11.15
CA ASP A 125 16.66 14.13 -11.94
C ASP A 125 16.02 12.74 -11.84
N CYS A 126 15.94 12.02 -12.96
CA CYS A 126 15.21 10.75 -13.06
C CYS A 126 16.09 9.66 -13.68
N GLU A 127 16.14 8.51 -13.04
CA GLU A 127 16.82 7.30 -13.50
C GLU A 127 15.84 6.13 -13.61
N THR A 128 16.00 5.29 -14.64
CA THR A 128 15.29 4.01 -14.74
C THR A 128 16.05 2.95 -13.91
N VAL A 129 15.38 2.43 -12.89
CA VAL A 129 15.90 1.38 -11.98
C VAL A 129 15.81 -0.01 -12.62
N ASP A 130 14.68 -0.27 -13.27
CA ASP A 130 14.37 -1.50 -14.00
C ASP A 130 13.37 -1.14 -15.10
N GLU A 131 13.43 -1.81 -16.24
CA GLU A 131 12.46 -1.67 -17.33
C GLU A 131 12.12 -2.99 -18.03
N ASP A 132 12.56 -4.12 -17.47
CA ASP A 132 12.48 -5.42 -18.12
C ASP A 132 11.76 -6.48 -17.27
N PHE A 133 11.71 -6.32 -15.94
CA PHE A 133 11.28 -7.40 -15.05
C PHE A 133 9.79 -7.34 -14.70
N PHE A 134 9.27 -6.16 -14.40
CA PHE A 134 7.94 -6.03 -13.78
C PHE A 134 6.80 -5.84 -14.78
N HIS A 135 5.64 -6.40 -14.46
CA HIS A 135 4.36 -6.10 -15.14
C HIS A 135 3.26 -5.90 -14.09
N ILE A 136 2.29 -5.01 -14.36
CA ILE A 136 1.13 -4.75 -13.49
C ILE A 136 1.55 -4.53 -12.02
N ILE A 137 2.33 -3.48 -11.76
CA ILE A 137 2.70 -3.12 -10.38
C ILE A 137 1.51 -2.42 -9.71
N HIS A 138 1.02 -2.96 -8.59
CA HIS A 138 -0.15 -2.41 -7.91
C HIS A 138 0.12 -1.92 -6.48
N GLU A 139 1.12 -2.47 -5.79
CA GLU A 139 1.56 -1.95 -4.49
C GLU A 139 3.04 -2.26 -4.22
N ALA A 140 3.66 -1.47 -3.34
CA ALA A 140 4.94 -1.79 -2.76
C ALA A 140 4.97 -1.48 -1.26
N LYS A 141 5.36 -2.44 -0.43
CA LYS A 141 5.67 -2.18 0.97
C LYS A 141 7.12 -1.70 1.08
N MET A 142 7.29 -0.49 1.61
CA MET A 142 8.60 0.03 1.97
C MET A 142 9.00 -0.44 3.36
N PHE A 143 10.24 -0.89 3.51
CA PHE A 143 10.84 -1.25 4.79
C PHE A 143 12.32 -0.90 4.78
N LYS A 144 12.93 -0.82 5.96
CA LYS A 144 14.31 -0.39 6.10
C LYS A 144 15.20 -1.57 6.45
N VAL A 145 16.33 -1.69 5.76
CA VAL A 145 17.40 -2.62 6.13
C VAL A 145 18.69 -1.81 6.20
N ASN A 146 19.32 -1.80 7.38
CA ASN A 146 20.41 -0.88 7.70
C ASN A 146 19.96 0.58 7.54
N SER A 147 20.63 1.34 6.65
CA SER A 147 20.40 2.77 6.48
C SER A 147 19.50 3.11 5.28
N LEU A 148 19.30 2.16 4.36
CA LEU A 148 18.56 2.36 3.12
C LEU A 148 17.17 1.73 3.18
N ASP A 149 16.23 2.41 2.54
CA ASP A 149 14.88 1.95 2.33
C ASP A 149 14.84 0.99 1.12
N GLN A 150 13.96 0.01 1.20
CA GLN A 150 13.84 -1.09 0.25
C GLN A 150 12.36 -1.39 0.01
N LEU A 151 12.06 -2.08 -1.09
CA LEU A 151 10.68 -2.33 -1.50
C LEU A 151 10.41 -3.83 -1.65
N LEU A 152 9.29 -4.27 -1.06
CA LEU A 152 8.63 -5.52 -1.43
C LEU A 152 7.48 -5.16 -2.36
N ILE A 153 7.59 -5.52 -3.63
CA ILE A 153 6.70 -5.12 -4.72
C ILE A 153 5.72 -6.26 -5.01
N ALA A 154 4.43 -5.93 -5.05
CA ALA A 154 3.37 -6.79 -5.55
C ALA A 154 3.09 -6.45 -7.02
N SER A 155 3.33 -7.42 -7.88
CA SER A 155 3.15 -7.31 -9.33
C SER A 155 2.62 -8.61 -9.92
N ARG A 156 2.46 -8.64 -11.25
CA ARG A 156 2.10 -9.85 -11.98
C ARG A 156 3.12 -11.00 -11.80
N GLU A 157 4.37 -10.68 -11.52
CA GLU A 157 5.42 -11.67 -11.22
C GLU A 157 5.20 -12.37 -9.86
N GLY A 158 4.29 -11.83 -9.04
CA GLY A 158 4.03 -12.20 -7.66
C GLY A 158 4.64 -11.18 -6.70
N LEU A 159 5.47 -11.66 -5.78
CA LEU A 159 6.17 -10.81 -4.81
C LEU A 159 7.66 -10.76 -5.15
N SER A 160 8.22 -9.56 -5.22
CA SER A 160 9.66 -9.37 -5.49
C SER A 160 10.25 -8.30 -4.57
N TRP A 161 11.45 -8.55 -4.07
CA TRP A 161 12.20 -7.61 -3.26
C TRP A 161 13.19 -6.84 -4.13
N LEU A 162 13.02 -5.52 -4.19
CA LEU A 162 13.90 -4.57 -4.86
C LEU A 162 14.72 -3.80 -3.82
N TYR A 163 16.04 -3.77 -3.98
CA TYR A 163 16.94 -2.97 -3.14
C TYR A 163 18.20 -2.53 -3.88
N TYR A 164 18.82 -1.45 -3.40
CA TYR A 164 20.12 -0.99 -3.88
C TYR A 164 21.24 -1.66 -3.07
N ASN A 165 22.17 -2.32 -3.75
CA ASN A 165 23.34 -2.91 -3.14
C ASN A 165 24.50 -1.89 -3.15
N GLU A 166 24.81 -1.35 -1.98
CA GLU A 166 25.86 -0.33 -1.81
C GLU A 166 27.26 -0.81 -2.23
N ASN A 167 27.57 -2.10 -2.06
CA ASN A 167 28.89 -2.65 -2.37
C ASN A 167 29.13 -2.76 -3.88
N SER A 168 28.10 -3.11 -4.65
CA SER A 168 28.18 -3.24 -6.10
C SER A 168 27.68 -2.02 -6.85
N ALA A 169 27.09 -1.05 -6.14
CA ALA A 169 26.42 0.12 -6.69
C ALA A 169 25.33 -0.23 -7.72
N LYS A 170 24.55 -1.29 -7.46
CA LYS A 170 23.54 -1.81 -8.39
C LYS A 170 22.22 -2.11 -7.69
N TRP A 171 21.13 -1.94 -8.43
CA TRP A 171 19.83 -2.45 -8.06
C TRP A 171 19.78 -3.98 -8.20
N ILE A 172 19.15 -4.62 -7.23
CA ILE A 172 18.97 -6.07 -7.16
C ILE A 172 17.48 -6.36 -7.00
N ILE A 173 16.98 -7.30 -7.81
CA ILE A 173 15.63 -7.84 -7.71
C ILE A 173 15.75 -9.30 -7.27
N VAL A 174 15.07 -9.67 -6.19
CA VAL A 174 14.95 -11.04 -5.70
C VAL A 174 13.48 -11.45 -5.74
N LYS A 175 13.15 -12.41 -6.58
CA LYS A 175 11.80 -12.99 -6.61
C LYS A 175 11.55 -13.79 -5.33
N ILE A 176 10.46 -13.46 -4.63
CA ILE A 176 10.05 -14.09 -3.36
C ILE A 176 9.01 -15.17 -3.64
N ALA A 177 7.99 -14.86 -4.42
CA ALA A 177 6.88 -15.75 -4.69
C ALA A 177 6.21 -15.46 -6.03
N THR A 178 5.49 -16.45 -6.58
CA THR A 178 4.75 -16.33 -7.85
C THR A 178 3.31 -15.82 -7.71
N GLY A 179 2.72 -15.85 -6.51
CA GLY A 179 1.33 -15.42 -6.29
C GLY A 179 0.26 -16.40 -6.80
N GLU A 180 -0.90 -15.87 -7.17
CA GLU A 180 -2.04 -16.63 -7.72
C GLU A 180 -1.86 -16.87 -9.22
N GLU A 181 -2.19 -18.05 -9.72
CA GLU A 181 -2.03 -18.43 -11.13
C GLU A 181 -3.24 -19.15 -11.73
N LYS A 182 -4.23 -19.58 -10.91
CA LYS A 182 -5.34 -20.45 -11.33
C LYS A 182 -6.15 -19.86 -12.48
N GLU A 183 -6.45 -18.57 -12.42
CA GLU A 183 -7.38 -17.90 -13.36
C GLU A 183 -6.67 -17.11 -14.46
N LYS A 184 -5.33 -17.23 -14.56
CA LYS A 184 -4.49 -16.49 -15.51
C LYS A 184 -5.01 -16.53 -16.95
N GLN A 185 -5.45 -17.70 -17.41
CA GLN A 185 -5.93 -17.88 -18.79
C GLN A 185 -7.27 -17.17 -19.06
N GLN A 186 -8.09 -16.99 -18.02
CA GLN A 186 -9.41 -16.38 -18.13
C GLN A 186 -9.35 -14.85 -17.95
N THR A 187 -8.54 -14.37 -17.01
CA THR A 187 -8.56 -12.96 -16.57
C THR A 187 -7.38 -12.14 -17.08
N ASN A 188 -6.31 -12.78 -17.55
CA ASN A 188 -4.99 -12.19 -17.74
C ASN A 188 -4.35 -11.64 -16.45
N TYR A 189 -4.97 -11.82 -15.28
CA TYR A 189 -4.37 -11.44 -13.99
C TYR A 189 -3.85 -12.67 -13.26
N TYR A 190 -2.65 -12.52 -12.72
CA TYR A 190 -1.91 -13.51 -11.93
C TYR A 190 -0.86 -12.75 -11.11
N GLY A 191 -0.18 -13.42 -10.18
CA GLY A 191 0.76 -12.77 -9.27
C GLY A 191 0.06 -12.21 -8.03
N SER A 192 0.46 -11.02 -7.63
CA SER A 192 0.01 -10.35 -6.41
C SER A 192 -0.37 -8.90 -6.70
N GLY A 193 -1.48 -8.44 -6.13
CA GLY A 193 -1.97 -7.07 -6.27
C GLY A 193 -1.67 -6.17 -5.08
N ASN A 194 -1.53 -6.72 -3.87
CA ASN A 194 -1.18 -5.93 -2.70
C ASN A 194 -0.30 -6.72 -1.75
N VAL A 195 0.47 -6.03 -0.90
CA VAL A 195 1.42 -6.68 0.01
C VAL A 195 1.68 -5.83 1.25
N ASP A 196 1.82 -6.51 2.39
CA ASP A 196 2.46 -5.96 3.58
C ASP A 196 3.25 -7.04 4.34
N ILE A 197 4.08 -6.63 5.30
CA ILE A 197 4.97 -7.47 6.09
C ILE A 197 4.51 -7.43 7.54
N GLY A 198 4.30 -8.60 8.15
CA GLY A 198 3.96 -8.73 9.56
C GLY A 198 5.15 -9.12 10.42
N LYS A 199 5.31 -8.40 11.53
CA LYS A 199 6.24 -8.72 12.61
C LYS A 199 5.62 -9.74 13.57
N VAL A 200 6.42 -10.65 14.11
CA VAL A 200 6.05 -11.49 15.26
C VAL A 200 7.22 -11.54 16.23
N GLY A 201 7.00 -11.10 17.47
CA GLY A 201 8.02 -10.94 18.50
C GLY A 201 9.17 -10.03 18.05
N SER A 202 10.34 -10.61 17.78
CA SER A 202 11.54 -9.88 17.33
C SER A 202 11.80 -9.98 15.83
N ASP A 203 11.07 -10.84 15.12
CA ASP A 203 11.22 -11.02 13.69
C ASP A 203 10.32 -10.01 12.96
N THR A 204 10.90 -8.92 12.46
CA THR A 204 10.20 -7.85 11.74
C THR A 204 9.68 -8.28 10.38
N PHE A 205 10.03 -9.48 9.93
CA PHE A 205 9.67 -10.02 8.63
C PHE A 205 9.17 -11.45 8.81
N ALA A 206 8.33 -11.70 9.82
CA ALA A 206 7.91 -13.04 10.23
C ALA A 206 6.99 -13.71 9.20
N TYR A 207 6.08 -12.93 8.62
CA TYR A 207 5.23 -13.34 7.51
C TYR A 207 5.03 -12.19 6.52
N ILE A 208 4.67 -12.53 5.28
CA ILE A 208 4.19 -11.57 4.28
C ILE A 208 2.72 -11.87 4.03
N VAL A 209 1.86 -10.86 4.01
CA VAL A 209 0.46 -10.98 3.58
C VAL A 209 0.32 -10.40 2.18
N ALA A 210 -0.51 -11.03 1.34
CA ALA A 210 -0.83 -10.53 0.01
C ALA A 210 -2.32 -10.63 -0.32
N ILE A 211 -2.78 -9.70 -1.16
CA ILE A 211 -3.99 -9.86 -1.97
C ILE A 211 -3.55 -10.25 -3.36
N GLU A 212 -4.18 -11.25 -3.94
CA GLU A 212 -3.76 -11.85 -5.21
C GLU A 212 -4.93 -12.09 -6.15
N PRO A 213 -4.76 -11.87 -7.47
CA PRO A 213 -3.76 -11.00 -8.12
C PRO A 213 -4.18 -9.52 -8.09
N PHE A 214 -3.90 -8.71 -9.13
CA PHE A 214 -4.41 -7.35 -9.28
C PHE A 214 -5.93 -7.30 -9.06
N HIS A 215 -6.38 -6.45 -8.12
CA HIS A 215 -7.77 -6.38 -7.67
C HIS A 215 -8.40 -7.75 -7.35
N GLY A 216 -7.61 -8.77 -6.98
CA GLY A 216 -8.09 -10.14 -6.82
C GLY A 216 -8.91 -10.39 -5.57
N SER A 217 -9.36 -11.63 -5.39
CA SER A 217 -10.18 -12.06 -4.24
C SER A 217 -9.44 -12.97 -3.27
N VAL A 218 -8.22 -13.40 -3.59
CA VAL A 218 -7.46 -14.33 -2.78
C VAL A 218 -6.63 -13.57 -1.76
N VAL A 219 -6.78 -13.92 -0.49
CA VAL A 219 -5.88 -13.48 0.59
C VAL A 219 -4.95 -14.62 0.93
N SER A 220 -3.66 -14.38 0.77
CA SER A 220 -2.61 -15.34 1.08
C SER A 220 -1.66 -14.79 2.13
N VAL A 221 -1.00 -15.71 2.84
CA VAL A 221 0.15 -15.41 3.66
C VAL A 221 1.31 -16.30 3.25
N TYR A 222 2.50 -15.74 3.34
CA TYR A 222 3.76 -16.44 3.14
C TYR A 222 4.49 -16.53 4.46
N THR A 223 4.85 -17.74 4.86
CA THR A 223 5.59 -18.00 6.10
C THR A 223 6.92 -18.67 5.78
N LYS A 224 7.91 -18.49 6.66
CA LYS A 224 9.26 -19.03 6.44
C LYS A 224 9.26 -20.54 6.65
N THR A 225 9.77 -21.31 5.69
CA THR A 225 9.98 -22.76 5.87
C THR A 225 11.27 -23.08 6.62
N ALA A 226 12.23 -22.15 6.62
CA ALA A 226 13.47 -22.22 7.40
C ALA A 226 14.01 -20.80 7.68
N ASN A 227 14.64 -20.61 8.84
CA ASN A 227 15.31 -19.35 9.19
C ASN A 227 16.65 -19.22 8.47
N ASN A 228 16.60 -18.79 7.21
CA ASN A 228 17.77 -18.41 6.41
C ASN A 228 17.92 -16.88 6.35
N SER A 229 19.05 -16.39 5.83
CA SER A 229 19.25 -14.95 5.55
C SER A 229 18.09 -14.41 4.70
N LEU A 230 17.69 -13.14 4.88
CA LEU A 230 16.54 -12.52 4.21
C LEU A 230 16.44 -12.84 2.69
N THR A 231 17.55 -12.86 1.95
CA THR A 231 17.57 -13.09 0.49
C THR A 231 17.51 -14.57 0.08
N HIS A 232 17.57 -15.50 1.03
CA HIS A 232 17.53 -16.95 0.82
C HIS A 232 16.43 -17.62 1.68
N ILE A 233 15.48 -16.83 2.18
CA ILE A 233 14.31 -17.36 2.87
C ILE A 233 13.45 -18.08 1.84
N GLN A 234 13.18 -19.35 2.12
CA GLN A 234 12.15 -20.08 1.41
C GLN A 234 10.80 -19.77 2.05
N TRP A 235 9.86 -19.33 1.22
CA TRP A 235 8.53 -18.94 1.63
C TRP A 235 7.52 -20.02 1.23
N GLN A 236 6.66 -20.40 2.17
CA GLN A 236 5.51 -21.26 1.92
C GLN A 236 4.25 -20.42 1.83
N ARG A 237 3.55 -20.52 0.70
CA ARG A 237 2.26 -19.86 0.48
C ARG A 237 1.14 -20.64 1.15
N HIS A 238 0.31 -19.95 1.92
CA HIS A 238 -0.93 -20.43 2.49
C HIS A 238 -2.07 -19.54 2.00
N ILE A 239 -3.09 -20.11 1.38
CA ILE A 239 -4.34 -19.38 1.10
C ILE A 239 -5.14 -19.37 2.39
N LEU A 240 -5.50 -18.17 2.86
CA LEU A 240 -6.37 -18.03 4.02
C LEU A 240 -7.84 -17.98 3.60
N ASP A 241 -8.15 -17.19 2.58
CA ASP A 241 -9.51 -16.98 2.10
C ASP A 241 -9.56 -16.63 0.62
N GLU A 242 -10.72 -16.91 0.01
CA GLU A 242 -11.06 -16.55 -1.36
C GLU A 242 -12.43 -15.87 -1.35
N TYR A 243 -12.44 -14.56 -1.59
CA TYR A 243 -13.59 -13.67 -1.46
C TYR A 243 -14.43 -13.59 -2.74
N GLY A 244 -14.76 -14.76 -3.30
CA GLY A 244 -15.58 -14.91 -4.50
C GLY A 244 -14.77 -14.99 -5.79
N TYR A 245 -15.48 -15.21 -6.88
CA TYR A 245 -14.92 -15.32 -8.22
C TYR A 245 -14.71 -13.94 -8.86
N PRO A 246 -13.80 -13.83 -9.84
CA PRO A 246 -13.67 -12.62 -10.63
C PRO A 246 -14.97 -12.22 -11.32
N ASN A 247 -15.17 -10.90 -11.46
CA ASN A 247 -16.21 -10.32 -12.29
C ASN A 247 -15.87 -10.45 -13.80
N GLU A 248 -16.71 -9.87 -14.65
CA GLU A 248 -16.53 -9.84 -16.10
C GLU A 248 -15.22 -9.19 -16.58
N ASN A 249 -14.60 -8.34 -15.74
CA ASN A 249 -13.31 -7.71 -16.02
C ASN A 249 -12.13 -8.52 -15.47
N GLY A 250 -12.38 -9.68 -14.86
CA GLY A 250 -11.35 -10.51 -14.25
C GLY A 250 -10.90 -10.05 -12.86
N GLU A 251 -11.67 -9.17 -12.20
CA GLU A 251 -11.31 -8.60 -10.90
C GLU A 251 -12.18 -9.16 -9.77
N GLY A 252 -11.60 -9.29 -8.59
CA GLY A 252 -12.29 -9.55 -7.33
C GLY A 252 -12.47 -8.30 -6.46
N THR A 253 -12.61 -8.55 -5.15
CA THR A 253 -13.01 -7.55 -4.16
C THR A 253 -11.84 -6.98 -3.35
N GLY A 254 -10.65 -7.58 -3.38
CA GLY A 254 -9.50 -7.14 -2.59
C GLY A 254 -8.81 -5.92 -3.20
N HIS A 255 -8.37 -4.99 -2.34
CA HIS A 255 -7.62 -3.82 -2.82
C HIS A 255 -6.40 -3.45 -1.96
N HIS A 256 -6.46 -3.60 -0.63
CA HIS A 256 -5.37 -3.20 0.27
C HIS A 256 -5.23 -4.14 1.46
N VAL A 257 -3.99 -4.48 1.82
CA VAL A 257 -3.65 -5.11 3.11
C VAL A 257 -2.70 -4.21 3.87
N ILE A 258 -2.81 -4.24 5.20
CA ILE A 258 -1.88 -3.52 6.06
C ILE A 258 -1.69 -4.26 7.38
N CYS A 259 -0.43 -4.38 7.82
CA CYS A 259 -0.05 -5.02 9.08
C CYS A 259 0.18 -3.99 10.18
N ALA A 260 -0.24 -4.31 11.40
CA ALA A 260 0.11 -3.59 12.62
C ALA A 260 -0.26 -4.39 13.87
N ASP A 261 0.45 -4.13 14.96
CA ASP A 261 0.15 -4.59 16.32
C ASP A 261 -1.05 -3.82 16.89
N PHE A 262 -2.27 -4.26 16.53
CA PHE A 262 -3.50 -3.59 16.95
C PHE A 262 -3.80 -3.89 18.41
N ASP A 263 -3.38 -5.05 18.93
CA ASP A 263 -3.65 -5.41 20.32
C ASP A 263 -2.51 -5.24 21.33
N LYS A 264 -1.36 -4.74 20.86
CA LYS A 264 -0.16 -4.48 21.65
C LYS A 264 0.41 -5.71 22.34
N ASP A 265 0.21 -6.90 21.77
CA ASP A 265 0.87 -8.10 22.27
C ASP A 265 2.29 -8.29 21.71
N GLY A 266 2.68 -7.46 20.74
CA GLY A 266 3.99 -7.44 20.11
C GLY A 266 4.05 -8.12 18.75
N ASP A 267 2.96 -8.77 18.34
CA ASP A 267 2.78 -9.42 17.04
C ASP A 267 1.86 -8.55 16.17
N ASP A 268 2.23 -8.36 14.91
CA ASP A 268 1.36 -7.68 13.98
C ASP A 268 0.19 -8.60 13.61
N GLU A 269 -1.01 -8.05 13.69
CA GLU A 269 -2.16 -8.50 12.92
C GLU A 269 -2.18 -7.85 11.55
N PHE A 270 -3.18 -8.18 10.73
CA PHE A 270 -3.42 -7.44 9.51
C PHE A 270 -4.89 -7.21 9.23
N LEU A 271 -5.15 -6.11 8.52
CA LEU A 271 -6.45 -5.78 7.96
C LEU A 271 -6.45 -6.06 6.45
N VAL A 272 -7.55 -6.62 5.96
CA VAL A 272 -7.86 -6.76 4.53
C VAL A 272 -9.00 -5.81 4.19
N ALA A 273 -8.75 -4.90 3.25
CA ALA A 273 -9.74 -4.01 2.67
C ALA A 273 -10.37 -4.64 1.43
N LEU A 274 -11.69 -4.84 1.49
CA LEU A 274 -12.49 -5.30 0.36
C LEU A 274 -13.39 -4.17 -0.16
N ARG A 275 -13.22 -3.82 -1.44
CA ARG A 275 -13.97 -2.77 -2.12
C ARG A 275 -15.43 -3.14 -2.35
N GLY A 276 -15.76 -4.43 -2.41
CA GLY A 276 -17.09 -4.95 -2.73
C GLY A 276 -17.16 -5.58 -4.13
N PRO A 277 -18.32 -6.16 -4.49
CA PRO A 277 -19.63 -6.00 -3.84
C PRO A 277 -19.86 -6.88 -2.61
N SER A 278 -20.86 -6.50 -1.80
CA SER A 278 -21.46 -7.35 -0.75
C SER A 278 -21.87 -8.74 -1.30
N PRO A 279 -21.67 -9.84 -0.55
CA PRO A 279 -21.29 -9.90 0.87
C PRO A 279 -19.77 -9.74 1.13
N ASN A 280 -18.95 -9.77 0.09
CA ASN A 280 -17.48 -9.71 0.14
C ASN A 280 -16.97 -8.26 0.10
N GLU A 281 -17.57 -7.43 0.94
CA GLU A 281 -17.30 -6.01 1.11
C GLU A 281 -17.01 -5.74 2.59
N GLY A 282 -16.10 -4.82 2.89
CA GLY A 282 -15.78 -4.47 4.27
C GLY A 282 -14.32 -4.57 4.62
N ILE A 283 -14.09 -4.81 5.90
CA ILE A 283 -12.76 -4.96 6.48
C ILE A 283 -12.74 -6.26 7.28
N PHE A 284 -11.74 -7.09 7.03
CA PHE A 284 -11.45 -8.27 7.83
C PHE A 284 -10.15 -8.07 8.60
N TYR A 285 -10.17 -8.49 9.86
CA TYR A 285 -9.03 -8.51 10.76
C TYR A 285 -8.55 -9.94 10.92
N TYR A 286 -7.23 -10.13 10.86
CA TYR A 286 -6.60 -11.43 11.00
C TYR A 286 -5.50 -11.40 12.04
N LYS A 287 -5.53 -12.38 12.96
CA LYS A 287 -4.51 -12.54 14.00
C LYS A 287 -3.72 -13.83 13.81
N PRO A 288 -2.37 -13.78 13.78
CA PRO A 288 -1.57 -15.00 13.70
C PRO A 288 -1.80 -15.88 14.93
N LEU A 289 -2.01 -17.19 14.71
CA LEU A 289 -2.10 -18.19 15.78
C LEU A 289 -0.92 -19.18 15.73
N ASP A 290 -0.55 -19.61 14.53
CA ASP A 290 0.57 -20.52 14.29
C ASP A 290 1.11 -20.33 12.86
N LEU A 291 2.17 -19.53 12.73
CA LEU A 291 2.79 -19.24 11.44
C LEU A 291 3.37 -20.49 10.75
N SER A 292 3.85 -21.48 11.52
CA SER A 292 4.43 -22.70 10.93
C SER A 292 3.41 -23.53 10.15
N ARG A 293 2.12 -23.32 10.46
CA ARG A 293 0.97 -23.97 9.82
C ARG A 293 0.12 -23.00 8.98
N GLY A 294 0.49 -21.71 8.93
CA GLY A 294 -0.30 -20.67 8.29
C GLY A 294 -1.68 -20.47 8.92
N LEU A 295 -1.81 -20.66 10.24
CA LEU A 295 -3.10 -20.53 10.94
C LEU A 295 -3.30 -19.12 11.49
N PHE A 296 -4.42 -18.53 11.11
CA PHE A 296 -4.86 -17.19 11.54
C PHE A 296 -6.31 -17.25 12.01
N ALA A 297 -6.63 -16.51 13.07
CA ALA A 297 -8.01 -16.21 13.44
C ALA A 297 -8.51 -15.02 12.61
N LYS A 298 -9.83 -14.94 12.36
CA LYS A 298 -10.43 -13.96 11.46
C LYS A 298 -11.72 -13.39 12.03
N TRP A 299 -11.89 -12.08 11.89
CA TRP A 299 -13.12 -11.36 12.25
C TRP A 299 -13.48 -10.34 11.18
N LYS A 300 -14.77 -10.14 10.93
CA LYS A 300 -15.26 -9.04 10.10
C LYS A 300 -15.50 -7.82 10.99
N VAL A 301 -14.82 -6.72 10.71
CA VAL A 301 -14.81 -5.53 11.60
C VAL A 301 -15.53 -4.33 11.00
N SER A 302 -15.83 -4.39 9.69
CA SER A 302 -16.69 -3.42 9.00
C SER A 302 -17.39 -4.10 7.82
N ASN A 303 -18.58 -3.64 7.47
CA ASN A 303 -19.32 -4.04 6.26
C ASN A 303 -19.21 -3.02 5.13
N GLU A 304 -18.54 -1.88 5.36
CA GLU A 304 -18.45 -0.78 4.40
C GLU A 304 -17.35 -1.00 3.37
N SER A 305 -17.64 -0.75 2.09
CA SER A 305 -16.64 -0.70 1.03
C SER A 305 -15.40 0.04 1.49
N THR A 306 -14.25 -0.61 1.31
CA THR A 306 -12.97 -0.05 1.72
C THR A 306 -11.97 -0.19 0.58
N ALA A 307 -11.50 0.94 0.06
CA ALA A 307 -10.42 1.01 -0.92
C ALA A 307 -9.05 0.95 -0.25
N ARG A 308 -8.85 1.77 0.78
CA ARG A 308 -7.54 1.94 1.41
C ARG A 308 -7.69 2.16 2.90
N ILE A 309 -6.66 1.76 3.63
CA ILE A 309 -6.56 1.88 5.08
C ILE A 309 -5.34 2.72 5.41
N ALA A 310 -5.48 3.67 6.32
CA ALA A 310 -4.40 4.43 6.93
C ALA A 310 -4.38 4.16 8.43
N LEU A 311 -3.18 4.04 9.01
CA LEU A 311 -3.00 3.77 10.44
C LEU A 311 -2.45 5.01 11.13
N ALA A 312 -2.98 5.31 12.32
CA ALA A 312 -2.45 6.32 13.23
C ALA A 312 -3.06 6.09 14.61
N ASP A 313 -2.52 6.74 15.62
CA ASP A 313 -3.22 6.95 16.89
C ASP A 313 -4.03 8.26 16.73
N PHE A 314 -5.29 8.17 16.29
CA PHE A 314 -6.07 9.34 15.88
C PHE A 314 -6.60 10.16 17.05
N ASP A 315 -6.60 9.60 18.27
CA ASP A 315 -7.06 10.30 19.47
C ASP A 315 -6.09 10.29 20.65
N ASN A 316 -4.86 9.82 20.44
CA ASN A 316 -3.76 9.80 21.40
C ASN A 316 -4.00 8.88 22.61
N ASP A 317 -4.70 7.75 22.43
CA ASP A 317 -4.85 6.72 23.46
C ASP A 317 -3.72 5.68 23.45
N SER A 318 -2.71 5.91 22.60
CA SER A 318 -1.55 5.08 22.32
C SER A 318 -1.86 3.80 21.56
N PHE A 319 -3.13 3.45 21.28
CA PHE A 319 -3.47 2.31 20.41
C PHE A 319 -3.47 2.73 18.95
N ILE A 320 -3.16 1.78 18.08
CA ILE A 320 -3.26 2.02 16.64
C ILE A 320 -4.73 1.93 16.26
N ASP A 321 -5.27 3.05 15.80
CA ASP A 321 -6.53 3.19 15.11
C ASP A 321 -6.33 3.01 13.60
N PHE A 322 -7.43 2.95 12.87
CA PHE A 322 -7.37 2.98 11.42
C PHE A 322 -8.46 3.85 10.80
N ALA A 323 -8.13 4.49 9.70
CA ALA A 323 -9.05 5.25 8.87
C ALA A 323 -9.19 4.58 7.50
N THR A 324 -10.38 4.68 6.91
CA THR A 324 -10.69 4.11 5.60
C THR A 324 -11.38 5.10 4.69
N ILE A 325 -11.34 4.80 3.38
CA ILE A 325 -12.11 5.49 2.35
C ILE A 325 -12.84 4.46 1.48
N GLY A 326 -14.10 4.74 1.15
CA GLY A 326 -14.90 3.89 0.26
C GLY A 326 -14.36 3.83 -1.17
N TYR A 327 -14.55 2.69 -1.84
CA TYR A 327 -14.12 2.51 -3.22
C TYR A 327 -15.23 2.92 -4.20
N HIS A 328 -15.05 4.06 -4.86
CA HIS A 328 -16.01 4.56 -5.84
C HIS A 328 -15.26 5.09 -7.05
N VAL A 329 -14.96 4.20 -8.00
CA VAL A 329 -14.16 4.51 -9.19
C VAL A 329 -14.92 4.02 -10.44
N PRO A 330 -15.37 4.92 -11.32
CA PRO A 330 -15.97 4.57 -12.60
C PRO A 330 -15.05 3.66 -13.42
N GLY A 331 -15.65 2.67 -14.10
CA GLY A 331 -14.90 1.63 -14.84
C GLY A 331 -14.42 0.46 -13.99
N TYR A 332 -14.52 0.56 -12.65
CA TYR A 332 -14.15 -0.50 -11.73
C TYR A 332 -15.33 -0.93 -10.85
N TYR A 333 -15.54 -0.25 -9.72
CA TYR A 333 -16.61 -0.53 -8.78
C TYR A 333 -17.10 0.77 -8.15
N LEU A 334 -18.42 0.91 -8.06
CA LEU A 334 -19.10 2.08 -7.53
C LEU A 334 -19.80 1.70 -6.22
N ALA A 335 -19.10 1.85 -5.09
CA ALA A 335 -19.75 1.74 -3.78
C ALA A 335 -20.91 2.72 -3.68
N LYS A 336 -22.01 2.30 -3.07
CA LYS A 336 -23.26 3.07 -3.04
C LYS A 336 -23.12 4.41 -2.30
N ASP A 337 -22.45 4.39 -1.15
CA ASP A 337 -22.34 5.52 -0.23
C ASP A 337 -20.87 5.70 0.24
N PRO A 338 -19.94 6.09 -0.66
CA PRO A 338 -18.53 6.16 -0.32
C PRO A 338 -18.29 7.23 0.75
N SER A 339 -17.61 6.84 1.82
CA SER A 339 -17.34 7.71 2.96
C SER A 339 -15.92 7.52 3.48
N ILE A 340 -15.42 8.52 4.20
CA ILE A 340 -14.22 8.38 5.02
C ILE A 340 -14.66 8.03 6.44
N ASN A 341 -14.06 6.98 7.01
CA ASN A 341 -14.41 6.49 8.33
C ASN A 341 -13.15 6.36 9.18
N ILE A 342 -13.23 6.70 10.46
CA ILE A 342 -12.20 6.41 11.46
C ILE A 342 -12.76 5.34 12.40
N PHE A 343 -11.95 4.34 12.68
CA PHE A 343 -12.22 3.22 13.56
C PHE A 343 -11.26 3.29 14.73
N TYR A 344 -11.78 3.72 15.88
CA TYR A 344 -11.02 3.86 17.11
C TYR A 344 -10.90 2.51 17.80
N ASN A 345 -9.68 2.10 18.07
CA ASN A 345 -9.35 0.83 18.68
C ASN A 345 -9.48 0.94 20.20
N ARG A 346 -10.56 0.37 20.76
CA ARG A 346 -10.88 0.45 22.18
C ARG A 346 -10.68 -0.88 22.86
N LEU A 347 -9.43 -1.23 23.18
CA LEU A 347 -9.18 -2.39 24.02
C LEU A 347 -9.38 -2.03 25.50
N PRO A 348 -10.12 -2.83 26.29
CA PRO A 348 -10.21 -2.61 27.72
C PRO A 348 -8.81 -2.68 28.34
N VAL A 349 -8.38 -1.60 28.98
CA VAL A 349 -7.07 -1.51 29.67
C VAL A 349 -6.88 -2.74 30.57
N GLY A 350 -5.82 -3.52 30.32
CA GLY A 350 -5.44 -4.68 31.14
C GLY A 350 -6.04 -6.03 30.75
N LYS A 351 -6.85 -6.14 29.68
CA LYS A 351 -7.25 -7.43 29.12
C LYS A 351 -6.36 -7.78 27.92
N LYS A 352 -5.49 -8.78 28.08
CA LYS A 352 -4.93 -9.53 26.95
C LYS A 352 -6.06 -10.35 26.31
N PHE A 353 -6.07 -10.46 24.98
CA PHE A 353 -6.92 -11.41 24.27
C PHE A 353 -6.73 -12.80 24.88
N LYS A 354 -7.74 -13.32 25.60
CA LYS A 354 -7.74 -14.71 26.03
C LYS A 354 -8.30 -15.52 24.87
N LYS A 355 -7.52 -16.51 24.43
CA LYS A 355 -7.77 -17.46 23.32
C LYS A 355 -9.24 -17.66 22.88
N GLU A 356 -9.39 -17.63 21.56
CA GLU A 356 -10.34 -18.36 20.69
C GLU A 356 -11.86 -18.20 20.85
N THR A 357 -12.40 -17.66 21.94
CA THR A 357 -13.87 -17.64 22.13
C THR A 357 -14.50 -16.28 22.44
N ASP A 358 -13.73 -15.19 22.51
CA ASP A 358 -14.33 -13.87 22.66
C ASP A 358 -14.86 -13.39 21.30
N GLU A 359 -16.16 -13.59 21.05
CA GLU A 359 -16.89 -12.99 19.91
C GLU A 359 -16.83 -11.45 19.90
N ASN A 360 -16.33 -10.84 20.99
CA ASN A 360 -16.08 -9.41 21.16
C ASN A 360 -14.59 -9.01 21.06
N ALA A 361 -13.74 -9.90 20.54
CA ALA A 361 -12.29 -9.77 20.46
C ALA A 361 -11.82 -8.38 19.94
N PHE A 362 -12.19 -8.01 18.72
CA PHE A 362 -11.80 -6.73 18.12
C PHE A 362 -13.00 -6.08 17.44
N SER A 363 -13.57 -5.04 18.07
CA SER A 363 -14.73 -4.31 17.59
C SER A 363 -14.50 -2.80 17.75
N PRO A 364 -13.84 -2.16 16.78
CA PRO A 364 -13.46 -0.76 16.90
C PRO A 364 -14.69 0.17 16.78
N GLN A 365 -14.64 1.31 17.47
CA GLN A 365 -15.70 2.31 17.43
C GLN A 365 -15.56 3.17 16.17
N ARG A 366 -16.60 3.19 15.34
CA ARG A 366 -16.61 3.94 14.08
C ARG A 366 -17.11 5.37 14.23
N THR A 367 -16.48 6.30 13.53
CA THR A 367 -17.00 7.64 13.24
C THR A 367 -16.84 7.95 11.74
N THR A 368 -17.91 8.41 11.10
CA THR A 368 -17.87 8.88 9.70
C THR A 368 -17.52 10.37 9.66
N LEU A 369 -16.62 10.78 8.77
CA LEU A 369 -16.19 12.18 8.60
C LEU A 369 -17.08 12.97 7.63
#